data_AF-A0A4V3DVQ8-F1
#
_entry.id   AF-A0A4V3DVQ8-F1
#
_cell.length_a   1.000
_cell.length_b   1.000
_cell.length_c   1.000
_cell.angle_alpha   90.00
_cell.angle_beta   90.00
_cell.angle_gamma   90.00
#
_symmetry.space_group_name_H-M   'P 1'
#
loop_
_entity.id
_entity.type
_entity.pdbx_description
1 polymer ?
#
loop_
_entity_poly.entity_id
_entity_poly.type
_entity_poly.pdbx_seq_one_letter_code
_entity_poly.pdbx_strand_id
1 'polypeptide(L)'
;MLDLGKEQNWFTSSLITALAVIAAIGFLAFLIWELTEPEPIINLRVFRHRNFAIATATLCAVFGAFFGVNVIVPLWLQTGMGYTATWAGRVTDWGVSSRASWRP
;
A
#
# COMPACT_ATOMS: atom_id res chain seq x y z
N MET A 1 4.85 14.79 -0.85
CA MET A 1 3.44 15.08 -0.46
C MET A 1 3.02 14.27 0.76
N LEU A 2 3.31 12.96 0.87
CA LEU A 2 3.07 12.18 2.10
C LEU A 2 3.95 12.58 3.31
N ASP A 3 5.15 13.13 3.07
CA ASP A 3 6.03 13.63 4.16
C ASP A 3 5.51 14.90 4.85
N LEU A 4 4.62 15.67 4.20
CA LEU A 4 4.08 16.92 4.76
C LEU A 4 3.01 16.67 5.84
N GLY A 5 2.41 15.48 5.87
CA GLY A 5 1.45 15.09 6.91
C GLY A 5 2.10 15.04 8.30
N LYS A 6 3.39 14.68 8.36
CA LYS A 6 4.18 14.65 9.60
C LYS A 6 4.54 16.05 10.11
N GLU A 7 4.75 17.01 9.22
CA GLU A 7 5.07 18.40 9.59
C GLU A 7 3.84 19.22 9.99
N GLN A 8 2.65 18.92 9.46
CA GLN A 8 1.42 19.70 9.65
C GLN A 8 0.41 19.08 10.64
N ASN A 9 0.83 18.11 11.46
CA ASN A 9 -0.03 17.36 12.39
C ASN A 9 -1.27 16.76 11.70
N TRP A 10 -1.09 15.82 10.75
CA TRP A 10 -2.07 14.89 10.14
C TRP A 10 -3.58 15.24 10.21
N PHE A 11 -4.17 15.29 11.41
CA PHE A 11 -5.61 15.52 11.68
C PHE A 11 -5.97 16.91 12.26
N THR A 12 -5.00 17.80 12.45
CA THR A 12 -5.21 19.15 12.99
C THR A 12 -5.46 20.17 11.87
N SER A 13 -4.98 19.88 10.66
CA SER A 13 -5.24 20.73 9.49
C SER A 13 -6.65 20.48 8.94
N SER A 14 -7.49 21.53 9.00
CA SER A 14 -8.85 21.53 8.46
C SER A 14 -8.89 21.15 6.98
N LEU A 15 -7.83 21.45 6.22
CA LEU A 15 -7.68 21.09 4.81
C LEU A 15 -7.61 19.57 4.61
N ILE A 16 -6.74 18.87 5.35
CA ILE A 16 -6.56 17.41 5.20
C ILE A 16 -7.86 16.69 5.59
N THR A 17 -8.52 17.15 6.65
CA THR A 17 -9.80 16.59 7.10
C THR A 17 -10.91 16.85 6.06
N ALA A 18 -10.99 18.04 5.49
CA ALA A 18 -11.97 18.36 4.45
C ALA A 18 -11.77 17.52 3.18
N LEU A 19 -10.52 17.36 2.72
CA LEU A 19 -10.20 16.51 1.56
C LEU A 19 -10.51 15.04 1.84
N ALA A 20 -10.22 14.54 3.04
CA ALA A 20 -10.54 13.17 3.44
C ALA A 20 -12.06 12.92 3.45
N VAL A 21 -12.84 13.89 3.97
CA VAL A 21 -14.30 13.81 3.98
C VAL A 21 -14.87 13.86 2.55
N ILE A 22 -14.38 14.76 1.69
CA ILE A 22 -14.81 14.85 0.28
C ILE A 22 -14.49 13.55 -0.46
N ALA A 23 -13.29 13.01 -0.27
CA ALA A 23 -12.88 11.74 -0.87
C ALA A 23 -13.77 10.58 -0.39
N ALA A 24 -14.07 10.51 0.91
CA ALA A 24 -14.94 9.48 1.47
C ALA A 24 -16.37 9.59 0.93
N ILE A 25 -16.95 10.81 0.87
CA ILE A 25 -18.29 11.04 0.33
C ILE A 25 -18.33 10.68 -1.17
N GLY A 26 -17.36 11.14 -1.95
CA GLY A 26 -17.28 10.83 -3.38
C GLY A 26 -17.12 9.34 -3.65
N PHE A 27 -16.31 8.65 -2.85
CA PHE A 27 -16.13 7.20 -2.95
C PHE A 27 -17.42 6.44 -2.60
N LEU A 28 -18.12 6.83 -1.53
CA LEU A 28 -19.39 6.20 -1.14
C LEU A 28 -20.49 6.46 -2.18
N ALA A 29 -20.58 7.68 -2.71
CA ALA A 29 -21.54 8.04 -3.76
C ALA A 29 -21.29 7.21 -5.03
N PHE A 30 -20.03 7.07 -5.43
CA PHE A 30 -19.62 6.20 -6.54
C PHE A 30 -20.02 4.74 -6.32
N LEU A 31 -19.77 4.22 -5.12
CA LEU A 31 -20.06 2.83 -4.76
C LEU A 31 -21.58 2.54 -4.77
N ILE A 32 -22.40 3.47 -4.26
CA ILE A 32 -23.87 3.36 -4.28
C ILE A 32 -24.39 3.44 -5.72
N TRP A 33 -23.87 4.37 -6.51
CA TRP A 33 -24.26 4.55 -7.90
C TRP A 33 -23.97 3.28 -8.72
N GLU A 34 -22.75 2.75 -8.65
CA GLU A 34 -22.34 1.61 -9.46
C GLU A 34 -22.97 0.28 -9.01
N LEU A 35 -23.38 0.15 -7.74
CA LEU A 35 -24.16 -1.00 -7.27
C LEU A 35 -25.63 -0.97 -7.70
N THR A 36 -26.18 0.22 -7.95
CA THR A 36 -27.61 0.41 -8.29
C THR A 36 -27.84 0.45 -9.80
N GLU A 37 -26.82 0.77 -10.60
CA GLU A 37 -26.96 0.98 -12.04
C GLU A 37 -27.25 -0.34 -12.83
N PRO A 38 -28.16 -0.32 -13.82
CA PRO A 38 -28.51 -1.52 -14.61
C PRO A 38 -27.41 -1.98 -15.57
N GLU A 39 -26.65 -1.06 -16.16
CA GLU A 39 -25.45 -1.34 -16.97
C GLU A 39 -24.19 -0.79 -16.29
N PRO A 40 -23.63 -1.51 -15.30
CA PRO A 40 -22.43 -1.06 -14.61
C PRO A 40 -21.19 -1.24 -15.50
N ILE A 41 -20.33 -0.22 -15.55
CA ILE A 41 -19.03 -0.29 -16.24
C ILE A 41 -18.08 -1.25 -15.49
N ILE A 42 -18.12 -1.21 -14.14
CA ILE A 42 -17.41 -2.16 -13.28
C ILE A 42 -18.42 -3.12 -12.64
N ASN A 43 -18.33 -4.41 -12.98
CA ASN A 43 -19.23 -5.42 -12.43
C ASN A 43 -18.84 -5.78 -10.98
N LEU A 44 -19.27 -4.95 -10.02
CA LEU A 44 -19.06 -5.16 -8.58
C LEU A 44 -19.78 -6.41 -8.05
N ARG A 45 -20.73 -7.00 -8.80
CA ARG A 45 -21.43 -8.23 -8.41
C ARG A 45 -20.49 -9.45 -8.39
N VAL A 46 -19.32 -9.38 -9.02
CA VAL A 46 -18.28 -10.42 -8.94
C VAL A 46 -17.76 -10.59 -7.51
N PHE A 47 -17.69 -9.51 -6.72
CA PHE A 47 -17.34 -9.56 -5.29
C PHE A 47 -18.40 -10.27 -4.43
N ARG A 48 -19.62 -10.50 -4.94
CA ARG A 48 -20.64 -11.29 -4.23
C ARG A 48 -20.26 -12.77 -4.11
N HIS A 49 -19.37 -13.27 -4.98
CA HIS A 49 -18.81 -14.60 -4.84
C HIS A 49 -17.74 -14.62 -3.75
N ARG A 50 -18.00 -15.36 -2.67
CA ARG A 50 -17.09 -15.51 -1.52
C ARG A 50 -15.66 -15.87 -1.93
N ASN A 51 -15.48 -16.77 -2.89
CA ASN A 51 -14.13 -17.14 -3.36
C ASN A 51 -13.38 -15.98 -4.01
N PHE A 52 -14.06 -15.13 -4.79
CA PHE A 52 -13.44 -13.96 -5.41
C PHE A 52 -13.10 -12.87 -4.39
N ALA A 53 -14.00 -12.64 -3.42
CA ALA A 53 -13.77 -11.71 -2.32
C ALA A 53 -12.59 -12.17 -1.44
N ILE A 54 -12.53 -13.45 -1.08
CA ILE A 54 -11.44 -14.03 -0.28
C ILE A 54 -10.13 -13.98 -1.05
N ALA A 55 -10.11 -14.34 -2.35
CA ALA A 55 -8.92 -14.26 -3.18
C ALA A 55 -8.38 -12.82 -3.27
N THR A 56 -9.25 -11.86 -3.54
CA THR A 56 -8.87 -10.43 -3.59
C THR A 56 -8.38 -9.93 -2.23
N ALA A 57 -9.08 -10.26 -1.13
CA ALA A 57 -8.67 -9.86 0.22
C ALA A 57 -7.31 -10.47 0.61
N THR A 58 -7.08 -11.73 0.24
CA THR A 58 -5.80 -12.43 0.45
C THR A 58 -4.70 -11.75 -0.35
N LEU A 59 -4.96 -11.41 -1.61
CA LEU A 59 -4.01 -10.68 -2.45
C LEU A 59 -3.66 -9.32 -1.84
N CYS A 60 -4.65 -8.55 -1.41
CA CYS A 60 -4.45 -7.28 -0.72
C CYS A 60 -3.61 -7.46 0.57
N ALA A 61 -3.91 -8.49 1.37
CA ALA A 61 -3.19 -8.77 2.60
C ALA A 61 -1.73 -9.18 2.33
N VAL A 62 -1.50 -10.03 1.33
CA VAL A 62 -0.16 -10.47 0.90
C VAL A 62 0.66 -9.27 0.42
N PHE A 63 0.10 -8.42 -0.44
CA PHE A 63 0.80 -7.21 -0.89
C PHE A 63 1.04 -6.21 0.24
N GLY A 64 0.07 -6.02 1.14
CA GLY A 64 0.23 -5.17 2.31
C GLY A 64 1.36 -5.65 3.23
N ALA A 65 1.39 -6.95 3.53
CA ALA A 65 2.48 -7.58 4.29
C ALA A 65 3.81 -7.48 3.54
N PHE A 66 3.83 -7.69 2.23
CA PHE A 66 5.02 -7.57 1.39
C PHE A 66 5.64 -6.16 1.48
N PHE A 67 4.84 -5.10 1.30
CA PHE A 67 5.33 -3.73 1.45
C PHE A 67 5.79 -3.44 2.88
N GLY A 68 5.08 -3.95 3.88
CA GLY A 68 5.49 -3.83 5.29
C GLY A 68 6.87 -4.45 5.56
N VAL A 69 7.08 -5.68 5.11
CA VAL A 69 8.36 -6.40 5.27
C VAL A 69 9.51 -5.67 4.57
N ASN A 70 9.27 -5.15 3.36
CA ASN A 70 10.28 -4.38 2.61
C ASN A 70 10.75 -3.12 3.34
N VAL A 71 9.95 -2.55 4.25
CA VAL A 71 10.33 -1.40 5.07
C VAL A 71 10.90 -1.83 6.43
N ILE A 72 10.29 -2.84 7.06
CA ILE A 72 10.66 -3.30 8.41
C ILE A 72 12.04 -3.96 8.43
N VAL A 73 12.37 -4.79 7.44
CA VAL A 73 13.66 -5.50 7.38
C VAL A 73 14.86 -4.55 7.30
N PRO A 74 14.92 -3.57 6.37
CA PRO A 74 16.04 -2.63 6.33
C PRO A 74 16.10 -1.75 7.57
N LEU A 75 14.94 -1.40 8.15
CA LEU A 75 14.88 -0.63 9.38
C LEU A 75 15.47 -1.41 10.56
N TRP A 76 15.13 -2.69 10.70
CA TRP A 76 15.69 -3.57 11.74
C TRP A 76 17.19 -3.81 11.54
N LEU A 77 17.64 -4.02 10.30
CA LEU A 77 19.06 -4.11 9.96
C LEU A 77 19.85 -2.86 10.40
N GLN A 78 19.28 -1.68 10.17
CA GLN A 78 19.92 -0.41 10.52
C GLN A 78 19.90 -0.13 12.03
N THR A 79 18.76 -0.33 12.69
CA THR A 79 18.55 0.05 14.10
C THR A 79 18.96 -1.02 15.09
N GLY A 80 18.72 -2.30 14.78
CA GLY A 80 18.98 -3.43 15.68
C GLY A 80 20.34 -4.09 15.44
N MET A 81 20.81 -4.18 14.18
CA MET A 81 22.10 -4.81 13.84
C MET A 81 23.21 -3.81 13.51
N GLY A 82 22.94 -2.51 13.51
CA GLY A 82 23.94 -1.46 13.28
C GLY A 82 24.49 -1.42 11.85
N TYR A 83 23.78 -2.01 10.88
CA TYR A 83 24.22 -1.97 9.48
C TYR A 83 24.08 -0.56 8.94
N THR A 84 25.06 -0.10 8.16
CA THR A 84 24.92 1.18 7.44
C THR A 84 23.79 1.07 6.40
N ALA A 85 23.14 2.20 6.09
CA ALA A 85 22.01 2.23 5.15
C ALA A 85 22.33 1.57 3.79
N THR A 86 23.57 1.68 3.32
CA THR A 86 24.04 1.04 2.09
C THR A 86 24.04 -0.48 2.15
N TRP A 87 24.42 -1.06 3.30
CA TRP A 87 24.44 -2.51 3.48
C TRP A 87 23.05 -3.08 3.73
N ALA A 88 22.22 -2.40 4.53
CA ALA A 88 20.84 -2.79 4.74
C ALA A 88 20.05 -2.82 3.42
N GLY A 89 20.20 -1.77 2.61
CA GLY A 89 19.59 -1.69 1.28
C GLY A 89 20.02 -2.83 0.35
N ARG A 90 21.31 -3.20 0.37
CA ARG A 90 21.85 -4.29 -0.47
C ARG A 90 21.37 -5.69 -0.05
N VAL A 91 21.09 -5.89 1.24
CA VAL A 91 20.55 -7.15 1.77
C VAL A 91 19.05 -7.28 1.45
N THR A 92 18.31 -6.18 1.48
CA THR A 92 16.89 -6.16 1.17
C THR A 92 16.60 -6.10 -0.33
N ASP A 93 17.55 -5.58 -1.13
CA ASP A 93 17.47 -5.60 -2.58
C ASP A 93 17.78 -6.99 -3.11
N TRP A 94 16.72 -7.79 -3.23
CA TRP A 94 16.74 -9.15 -3.79
C TRP A 94 17.28 -9.20 -5.24
N GLY A 95 17.41 -8.07 -5.95
CA GLY A 95 17.76 -8.00 -7.38
C GLY A 95 19.22 -7.64 -7.72
N VAL A 96 20.08 -7.33 -6.74
CA VAL A 96 21.50 -6.97 -7.00
C VAL A 96 22.46 -8.13 -6.78
N SER A 97 22.15 -9.08 -5.88
CA SER A 97 23.02 -10.23 -5.60
C SER A 97 23.15 -11.20 -6.79
N SER A 98 22.14 -11.29 -7.65
CA SER A 98 22.15 -12.16 -8.84
C SER A 98 22.98 -11.64 -10.01
N ARG A 99 23.41 -10.37 -9.99
CA ARG A 99 24.29 -9.78 -11.02
C ARG A 99 25.78 -9.85 -10.68
N ALA A 100 26.14 -10.21 -9.44
CA ALA A 100 27.52 -10.26 -8.99
C ALA A 100 28.26 -11.56 -9.35
N SER A 101 27.54 -12.66 -9.67
CA SER A 101 28.13 -13.96 -10.00
C SER A 101 28.55 -14.12 -11.47
N TRP A 102 28.38 -13.09 -12.31
CA TRP A 102 28.59 -13.14 -13.76
C TRP A 102 29.72 -12.22 -14.27
N ARG A 103 30.63 -11.77 -13.40
CA ARG A 103 31.83 -11.05 -13.82
C ARG A 103 33.03 -12.01 -13.83
N PRO A 104 33.62 -12.31 -15.02
CA PRO A 104 34.88 -13.06 -15.11
C PRO A 104 36.05 -12.26 -14.54
#